data_AF-A0A530GKE5-F1
#
_entry.id   AF-A0A530GKE5-F1
#
_cell.length_a   1.000
_cell.length_b   1.000
_cell.length_c   1.000
_cell.angle_alpha   90.00
_cell.angle_beta   90.00
_cell.angle_gamma   90.00
#
_symmetry.space_group_name_H-M   'P 1'
#
loop_
_entity.id
_entity.type
_entity.pdbx_description
1 polymer ?
#
loop_
_entity_poly.entity_id
_entity_poly.type
_entity_poly.pdbx_seq_one_letter_code
_entity_poly.pdbx_strand_id
1 'polypeptide(L)'
;MNAMFRISGAGRLSQAKTASFSFDDKFYVGIEGDTLASGLLANGVHLVGRSFKYHRPRGVLSAGAEEPNALVQIVRDDARKTPNVRATVQE
;
A
#
# COMPACT_ATOMS: atom_id res chain seq x y z
N MET A 1 -11.08 -8.95 -8.52
CA MET A 1 -10.05 -8.70 -9.54
C MET A 1 -8.73 -8.62 -8.80
N ASN A 2 -7.91 -9.67 -8.90
CA ASN A 2 -6.64 -9.82 -8.18
C ASN A 2 -5.57 -8.95 -8.83
N ALA A 3 -4.83 -8.15 -8.06
CA ALA A 3 -3.47 -7.66 -8.33
C ALA A 3 -3.02 -7.62 -9.81
N MET A 4 -3.82 -6.95 -10.67
CA MET A 4 -3.76 -7.09 -12.14
C MET A 4 -2.43 -6.59 -12.72
N PHE A 5 -1.75 -5.68 -12.02
CA PHE A 5 -0.51 -5.07 -12.47
C PHE A 5 0.74 -5.77 -11.93
N ARG A 6 0.58 -6.88 -11.21
CA ARG A 6 1.71 -7.70 -10.77
C ARG A 6 2.28 -8.50 -11.93
N ILE A 7 3.60 -8.42 -12.10
CA ILE A 7 4.31 -9.19 -13.13
C ILE A 7 4.35 -10.66 -12.70
N SER A 8 3.82 -11.55 -13.54
CA SER A 8 3.81 -12.99 -13.28
C SER A 8 5.23 -13.54 -13.16
N GLY A 9 5.49 -14.36 -12.13
CA GLY A 9 6.76 -15.07 -11.93
C GLY A 9 7.95 -14.19 -11.51
N ALA A 10 7.75 -12.90 -11.25
CA ALA A 10 8.80 -11.97 -10.86
C ALA A 10 8.70 -11.53 -9.38
N GLY A 11 9.81 -10.99 -8.87
CA GLY A 11 9.90 -10.50 -7.49
C GLY A 11 10.28 -11.57 -6.48
N ARG A 12 10.36 -11.18 -5.20
CA ARG A 12 10.87 -12.02 -4.11
C ARG A 12 9.80 -12.91 -3.46
N LEU A 13 8.54 -12.77 -3.86
CA LEU A 13 7.35 -13.34 -3.21
C LEU A 13 6.64 -14.37 -4.10
N SER A 14 7.38 -15.10 -4.94
CA SER A 14 6.83 -16.01 -5.96
C SER A 14 6.00 -17.18 -5.42
N GLN A 15 6.10 -17.48 -4.12
CA GLN A 15 5.36 -18.54 -3.42
C GLN A 15 4.54 -18.01 -2.24
N ALA A 16 4.32 -16.70 -2.16
CA ALA A 16 3.56 -16.11 -1.07
C ALA A 16 2.07 -16.48 -1.14
N LYS A 17 1.46 -16.63 0.04
CA LYS A 17 0.01 -16.82 0.15
C LYS A 17 -0.72 -15.53 -0.18
N THR A 18 -1.99 -15.65 -0.58
CA THR A 18 -2.87 -14.50 -0.74
C THR A 18 -3.11 -13.81 0.60
N ALA A 19 -3.07 -12.49 0.62
CA ALA A 19 -3.44 -11.65 1.76
C ALA A 19 -4.54 -10.65 1.34
N SER A 20 -5.38 -10.25 2.29
CA SER A 20 -6.42 -9.24 2.07
C SER A 20 -6.21 -8.02 2.96
N PHE A 21 -6.51 -6.84 2.42
CA PHE A 21 -6.48 -5.60 3.16
C PHE A 21 -7.53 -4.63 2.59
N SER A 22 -7.82 -3.56 3.31
CA SER A 22 -8.67 -2.47 2.84
C SER A 22 -7.93 -1.16 2.81
N PHE A 23 -8.22 -0.31 1.81
CA PHE A 23 -7.71 1.05 1.70
C PHE A 23 -8.83 1.95 1.18
N ASP A 24 -9.10 3.07 1.87
CA ASP A 24 -10.21 3.97 1.59
C ASP A 24 -11.54 3.22 1.35
N ASP A 25 -11.91 2.36 2.31
CA ASP A 25 -13.12 1.53 2.33
C ASP A 25 -13.29 0.53 1.17
N LYS A 26 -12.22 0.32 0.38
CA LYS A 26 -12.19 -0.67 -0.70
C LYS A 26 -11.32 -1.85 -0.32
N PHE A 27 -11.80 -3.06 -0.60
CA PHE A 27 -11.05 -4.29 -0.39
C PHE A 27 -10.11 -4.57 -1.56
N TYR A 28 -8.88 -4.96 -1.22
CA TYR A 28 -7.84 -5.34 -2.15
C TYR A 28 -7.26 -6.70 -1.79
N VAL A 29 -6.68 -7.35 -2.81
CA VAL A 29 -5.99 -8.62 -2.67
C VAL A 29 -4.50 -8.37 -2.93
N GLY A 30 -3.67 -8.66 -1.94
CA GLY A 30 -2.21 -8.67 -2.04
C GLY A 30 -1.66 -10.08 -1.83
N ILE A 31 -0.36 -10.16 -1.57
CA ILE A 31 0.31 -11.39 -1.15
C ILE A 31 1.05 -11.16 0.16
N GLU A 32 1.20 -12.20 0.96
CA GLU A 32 1.95 -12.16 2.22
C GLU A 32 3.39 -11.65 1.96
N GLY A 33 3.82 -10.66 2.75
CA GLY A 33 5.11 -9.98 2.58
C GLY A 33 5.09 -8.78 1.61
N ASP A 34 3.96 -8.49 0.96
CA ASP A 34 3.78 -7.17 0.36
C ASP A 34 3.84 -6.09 1.44
N THR A 35 4.40 -4.93 1.08
CA THR A 35 4.08 -3.70 1.80
C THR A 35 2.74 -3.16 1.30
N LEU A 36 2.06 -2.31 2.08
CA LEU A 36 0.86 -1.63 1.60
C LEU A 36 1.12 -0.88 0.28
N ALA A 37 2.29 -0.28 0.11
CA ALA A 37 2.66 0.37 -1.16
C ALA A 37 2.72 -0.63 -2.32
N SER A 38 3.39 -1.77 -2.16
CA SER A 38 3.47 -2.78 -3.24
C SER A 38 2.14 -3.43 -3.53
N GLY A 39 1.32 -3.71 -2.49
CA GLY A 39 -0.03 -4.21 -2.63
C GLY A 39 -0.96 -3.25 -3.39
N LEU A 40 -0.89 -1.95 -3.07
CA LEU A 40 -1.67 -0.91 -3.75
C LEU A 40 -1.27 -0.78 -5.22
N LEU A 41 0.04 -0.72 -5.51
CA LEU A 41 0.54 -0.65 -6.89
C LEU A 41 0.17 -1.89 -7.71
N ALA A 42 0.24 -3.08 -7.11
CA ALA A 42 -0.18 -4.32 -7.76
C ALA A 42 -1.68 -4.30 -8.14
N ASN A 43 -2.50 -3.55 -7.39
CA ASN A 43 -3.92 -3.34 -7.67
C ASN A 43 -4.19 -2.04 -8.48
N GLY A 44 -3.16 -1.37 -8.99
CA GLY A 44 -3.31 -0.19 -9.86
C GLY A 44 -3.64 1.11 -9.12
N VAL A 45 -3.46 1.15 -7.79
CA VAL A 45 -3.69 2.34 -6.98
C VAL A 45 -2.44 3.20 -6.98
N HIS A 46 -2.46 4.28 -7.75
CA HIS A 46 -1.36 5.26 -7.82
C HIS A 46 -1.62 6.51 -6.98
N LEU A 47 -2.89 6.86 -6.72
CA LEU A 47 -3.25 8.00 -5.88
C LEU A 47 -3.40 7.51 -4.43
N VAL A 48 -2.46 7.89 -3.57
CA VAL A 48 -2.46 7.51 -2.15
C VAL A 48 -2.84 8.70 -1.25
N GLY A 49 -2.66 9.93 -1.74
CA GLY A 49 -3.06 11.11 -1.00
C GLY A 49 -2.89 12.39 -1.79
N ARG A 50 -2.98 13.52 -1.10
CA ARG A 50 -2.75 14.85 -1.67
C ARG A 50 -1.78 15.64 -0.81
N SER A 51 -0.93 16.42 -1.44
CA SER A 51 0.07 17.24 -0.72
C SER A 51 -0.62 18.23 0.22
N PHE A 52 -0.12 18.39 1.45
CA PHE A 52 -0.71 19.25 2.47
C PHE A 52 -1.00 20.69 2.01
N LYS A 53 -0.03 21.40 1.44
CA LYS A 53 -0.19 22.83 1.09
C LYS A 53 -1.01 23.08 -0.18
N TYR A 54 -0.80 22.26 -1.21
CA TYR A 54 -1.28 22.56 -2.57
C TYR A 54 -2.35 21.58 -3.07
N HIS A 55 -2.77 20.61 -2.25
CA HIS A 55 -3.74 19.55 -2.61
C HIS A 55 -3.44 18.81 -3.93
N ARG A 56 -2.19 18.81 -4.39
CA ARG A 56 -1.77 18.13 -5.60
C ARG A 56 -1.88 16.61 -5.39
N PRO A 57 -2.41 15.85 -6.37
CA PRO A 57 -2.39 14.39 -6.34
C PRO A 57 -0.97 13.85 -6.06
N ARG A 58 -0.85 12.89 -5.15
CA ARG A 58 0.41 12.22 -4.79
C ARG A 58 0.24 10.72 -4.76
N GLY A 59 1.27 10.03 -5.24
CA GLY A 59 1.43 8.59 -5.13
C GLY A 59 2.70 8.22 -4.39
N VAL A 60 2.94 6.91 -4.31
CA VAL A 60 4.21 6.33 -3.83
C VAL A 60 5.36 6.88 -4.69
N LEU A 61 6.44 7.31 -4.04
CA LEU A 61 7.63 7.86 -4.70
C LEU A 61 8.86 6.97 -4.50
N SER A 62 8.94 6.27 -3.37
CA SER A 62 10.08 5.46 -2.96
C SER A 62 9.64 4.06 -2.52
N ALA A 63 10.54 3.27 -1.93
CA ALA A 63 10.28 1.88 -1.54
C ALA A 63 10.79 1.55 -0.13
N GLY A 64 10.95 2.56 0.73
CA GLY A 64 11.49 2.40 2.07
C GLY A 64 11.14 3.55 3.03
N ALA A 65 11.95 3.71 4.07
CA ALA A 65 11.74 4.70 5.13
C ALA A 65 11.85 6.16 4.64
N GLU A 66 12.43 6.38 3.46
CA GLU A 66 12.57 7.67 2.79
C GLU A 66 11.30 8.17 2.10
N GLU A 67 10.21 7.39 2.09
CA GLU A 67 8.94 7.76 1.43
C GLU A 67 8.33 9.04 2.04
N PRO A 68 8.09 10.10 1.22
CA PRO A 68 7.59 11.37 1.70
C PRO A 68 6.10 11.61 1.48
N ASN A 69 5.42 10.84 0.62
CA ASN A 69 4.06 11.09 0.18
C ASN A 69 3.04 10.11 0.76
N ALA A 70 3.32 8.80 0.67
CA ALA A 70 2.38 7.73 0.97
C ALA A 70 2.31 7.43 2.47
N LEU A 71 1.82 8.40 3.24
CA LEU A 71 1.54 8.26 4.67
C LEU A 71 0.09 7.84 4.89
N VAL A 72 -0.13 6.80 5.67
CA VAL A 72 -1.43 6.17 5.92
C VAL A 72 -1.69 5.99 7.40
N GLN A 73 -2.96 5.87 7.76
CA GLN A 73 -3.36 5.38 9.07
C GLN A 73 -3.54 3.86 9.00
N ILE A 74 -2.88 3.14 9.91
CA ILE A 74 -3.07 1.70 10.07
C ILE A 74 -4.12 1.47 11.13
N VAL A 75 -5.17 0.74 10.76
CA VAL A 75 -6.25 0.32 11.65
C VAL A 75 -6.22 -1.19 11.74
N ARG A 76 -5.94 -1.73 12.93
CA ARG A 76 -6.03 -3.17 13.20
C ARG A 76 -7.36 -3.53 13.86
N ASP A 77 -7.85 -2.64 14.72
CA ASP A 77 -9.17 -2.65 15.34
C ASP A 77 -9.49 -1.26 15.90
N ASP A 78 -10.58 -1.14 16.66
CA ASP A 78 -11.02 0.14 17.23
C ASP A 78 -10.03 0.79 18.18
N ALA A 79 -9.24 -0.01 18.92
CA ALA A 79 -8.28 0.47 19.89
C ALA A 79 -6.87 0.68 19.29
N ARG A 80 -6.53 -0.05 18.22
CA ARG A 80 -5.18 -0.07 17.62
C ARG A 80 -5.16 0.68 16.30
N LYS A 81 -4.88 1.97 16.40
CA LYS A 81 -4.82 2.92 15.28
C LYS A 81 -3.49 3.68 15.32
N THR A 82 -2.68 3.53 14.28
CA THR A 82 -1.37 4.22 14.17
C THR A 82 -1.38 5.17 12.97
N PRO A 83 -1.30 6.50 13.19
CA PRO A 83 -1.27 7.47 12.10
C PRO A 83 0.12 7.63 11.48
N ASN A 84 0.18 8.25 10.30
CA ASN A 84 1.42 8.68 9.62
C ASN A 84 2.44 7.56 9.38
N VAL A 85 1.98 6.33 9.19
CA VAL A 85 2.83 5.20 8.81
C VAL A 85 3.13 5.29 7.32
N ARG A 86 4.37 5.04 6.92
CA ARG A 86 4.73 4.97 5.50
C ARG A 86 4.22 3.65 4.93
N ALA A 87 3.43 3.72 3.86
CA ALA A 87 2.91 2.53 3.20
C ALA A 87 4.02 1.60 2.68
N THR A 88 5.22 2.14 2.45
CA THR A 88 6.42 1.43 1.96
C THR A 88 7.13 0.59 3.03
N VAL A 89 6.74 0.68 4.31
CA VAL A 89 7.37 -0.09 5.41
C VAL A 89 6.37 -0.89 6.23
N GLN A 90 5.07 -0.78 5.93
CA GLN A 90 4.03 -1.56 6.58
C GLN A 90 3.68 -2.77 5.72
N GLU A 91 3.92 -3.97 6.24
CA GLU A 91 3.51 -5.27 5.69
C GLU A 91 2.14 -5.72 6.24
#